data_AF-A0A2S3R237-F1
#
_entry.id   AF-A0A2S3R237-F1
#
_cell.length_a   1.000
_cell.length_b   1.000
_cell.length_c   1.000
_cell.angle_alpha   90.00
_cell.angle_beta   90.00
_cell.angle_gamma   90.00
#
_symmetry.space_group_name_H-M   'P 1'
#
loop_
_entity.id
_entity.type
_entity.pdbx_description
1 polymer ?
#
loop_
_entity_poly.entity_id
_entity_poly.type
_entity_poly.pdbx_seq_one_letter_code
_entity_poly.pdbx_strand_id
1 'polypeptide(L)'
;MGKDVKIHIPSLLIAFFSLFGLAFTFSVYIIDPEVGQMLDQATIAPTGNFSLRAMRIPLGVIFVVASFISWVNWPDKLSKGQ
;
A
#
# COMPACT_ATOMS: atom_id res chain seq x y z
N MET A 1 5.71 -26.12 -7.23
CA MET A 1 4.70 -25.58 -6.29
C MET A 1 5.25 -24.64 -5.21
N GLY A 2 6.51 -24.75 -4.75
CA GLY A 2 6.95 -23.97 -3.58
C GLY A 2 7.46 -22.54 -3.81
N LYS A 3 7.73 -22.10 -5.05
CA LYS A 3 8.32 -20.77 -5.32
C LYS A 3 7.26 -19.68 -5.47
N ASP A 4 6.14 -20.01 -6.10
CA ASP A 4 5.10 -19.03 -6.43
C ASP A 4 4.33 -18.59 -5.19
N VAL A 5 4.03 -19.54 -4.28
CA VAL A 5 3.43 -19.26 -2.97
C VAL A 5 4.32 -18.35 -2.12
N LYS A 6 5.65 -18.52 -2.19
CA LYS A 6 6.62 -17.68 -1.47
C LYS A 6 6.65 -16.23 -1.97
N ILE A 7 6.22 -15.97 -3.20
CA ILE A 7 6.14 -14.61 -3.78
C ILE A 7 4.73 -14.02 -3.61
N HIS A 8 3.70 -14.85 -3.74
CA HIS A 8 2.30 -14.45 -3.61
C HIS A 8 1.97 -13.91 -2.21
N ILE A 9 2.33 -14.62 -1.14
CA ILE A 9 1.98 -14.20 0.23
C ILE A 9 2.60 -12.84 0.60
N PRO A 10 3.92 -12.61 0.41
CA PRO A 10 4.50 -11.30 0.71
C PRO A 10 3.94 -10.18 -0.15
N SER A 11 3.74 -10.40 -1.46
CA SER A 11 3.17 -9.38 -2.34
C SER A 11 1.73 -9.03 -1.99
N LEU A 12 0.93 -10.02 -1.56
CA LEU A 12 -0.42 -9.80 -1.07
C LEU A 12 -0.44 -8.96 0.22
N LEU A 13 0.48 -9.24 1.16
CA LEU A 13 0.61 -8.45 2.39
C LEU A 13 1.01 -7.01 2.09
N ILE A 14 1.97 -6.79 1.19
CA ILE A 14 2.37 -5.43 0.77
C ILE A 14 1.19 -4.69 0.14
N ALA A 15 0.42 -5.36 -0.72
CA ALA A 15 -0.79 -4.79 -1.31
C ALA A 15 -1.82 -4.41 -0.23
N PHE A 16 -2.03 -5.28 0.76
CA PHE A 16 -2.96 -5.00 1.86
C PHE A 16 -2.53 -3.78 2.71
N PHE A 17 -1.26 -3.71 3.13
CA PHE A 17 -0.76 -2.59 3.93
C PHE A 17 -0.75 -1.26 3.16
N SER A 18 -0.40 -1.29 1.88
CA SER A 18 -0.44 -0.09 1.04
C SER A 18 -1.88 0.39 0.81
N LEU A 19 -2.83 -0.52 0.61
CA LEU A 19 -4.26 -0.18 0.53
C LEU A 19 -4.78 0.43 1.84
N PHE A 20 -4.41 -0.15 2.97
CA PHE A 20 -4.76 0.40 4.28
C PHE A 20 -4.20 1.81 4.47
N GLY A 21 -2.92 2.04 4.11
CA GLY A 21 -2.31 3.36 4.13
C GLY A 21 -3.05 4.37 3.25
N LEU A 22 -3.44 3.97 2.03
CA LEU A 22 -4.24 4.82 1.13
C LEU A 22 -5.61 5.15 1.70
N ALA A 23 -6.31 4.17 2.29
CA ALA A 23 -7.62 4.38 2.92
C ALA A 23 -7.53 5.27 4.15
N PHE A 24 -6.48 5.11 4.95
CA PHE A 24 -6.19 5.98 6.08
C PHE A 24 -5.98 7.41 5.60
N THR A 25 -5.02 7.65 4.70
CA THR A 25 -4.77 8.97 4.11
C THR A 25 -6.03 9.57 3.48
N PHE A 26 -6.82 8.78 2.74
CA PHE A 26 -8.09 9.27 2.19
C PHE A 26 -9.03 9.74 3.30
N SER A 27 -9.21 8.95 4.36
CA SER A 27 -10.07 9.31 5.48
C SER A 27 -9.62 10.61 6.15
N VAL A 28 -8.33 10.75 6.47
CA VAL A 28 -7.85 11.93 7.20
C VAL A 28 -7.74 13.20 6.35
N TYR A 29 -7.70 13.13 5.03
CA TYR A 29 -7.61 14.34 4.19
C TYR A 29 -8.90 14.70 3.47
N ILE A 30 -9.85 13.77 3.35
CA ILE A 30 -11.12 14.00 2.64
C ILE A 30 -12.29 14.10 3.62
N ILE A 31 -12.30 13.30 4.69
CA ILE A 31 -13.40 13.30 5.67
C ILE A 31 -13.17 14.36 6.74
N ASP A 32 -11.95 14.44 7.26
CA ASP A 32 -11.59 15.40 8.32
C ASP A 32 -10.25 16.12 8.02
N PRO A 33 -10.26 17.09 7.09
CA PRO A 33 -9.04 17.73 6.59
C PRO A 33 -8.27 18.50 7.68
N GLU A 34 -8.90 18.90 8.77
CA GLU A 34 -8.22 19.56 9.91
C GLU A 34 -7.29 18.58 10.61
N VAL A 35 -7.75 17.35 10.86
CA VAL A 35 -6.91 16.28 11.43
C VAL A 35 -5.76 15.95 10.48
N GLY A 36 -5.99 15.92 9.17
CA GLY A 36 -4.94 15.69 8.17
C GLY A 36 -3.84 16.77 8.23
N GLN A 37 -4.20 18.04 8.38
CA GLN A 37 -3.23 19.14 8.52
C GLN A 37 -2.49 19.07 9.87
N MET A 38 -3.18 18.70 10.95
CA MET A 38 -2.56 18.50 12.26
C MET A 38 -1.54 17.36 12.25
N LEU A 39 -1.84 16.24 11.56
CA LEU A 39 -0.89 15.14 11.40
C LEU A 39 0.37 15.56 10.63
N ASP A 40 0.20 16.30 9.53
CA ASP A 40 1.35 16.83 8.78
C ASP A 40 2.20 17.74 9.67
N GLN A 41 1.58 18.62 10.48
CA GLN A 41 2.28 19.51 11.42
C GLN A 41 2.97 18.76 12.56
N ALA A 42 2.35 17.70 13.08
CA ALA A 42 2.93 16.85 14.12
C ALA A 42 4.15 16.04 13.61
N THR A 43 4.22 15.75 12.30
CA THR A 43 5.35 15.04 11.69
C THR A 43 6.56 15.90 11.35
N ILE A 44 6.53 17.23 11.60
CA ILE A 44 7.61 18.17 11.24
C ILE A 44 8.90 18.00 12.08
N ALA A 45 8.93 17.17 13.13
CA ALA A 45 10.15 16.88 13.89
C ALA A 45 10.85 15.58 13.41
N PRO A 46 12.17 15.42 13.62
CA PRO A 46 13.28 15.83 12.73
C PRO A 46 13.35 15.09 11.37
N THR A 47 12.25 14.49 10.88
CA THR A 47 12.24 13.64 9.67
C THR A 47 12.21 14.40 8.33
N GLY A 48 12.35 15.72 8.33
CA GLY A 48 12.35 16.57 7.12
C GLY A 48 10.93 16.97 6.67
N ASN A 49 10.78 17.40 5.41
CA ASN A 49 9.49 17.76 4.80
C ASN A 49 8.64 16.50 4.51
N PHE A 50 8.34 15.70 5.53
CA PHE A 50 7.43 14.57 5.41
C PHE A 50 5.99 15.08 5.40
N SER A 51 5.21 14.66 4.40
CA SER A 51 3.77 14.86 4.38
C SER A 51 3.08 13.55 4.08
N LEU A 52 2.12 13.18 4.93
CA LEU A 52 1.33 11.97 4.73
C LEU A 52 0.50 12.07 3.44
N ARG A 53 0.12 13.28 3.04
CA ARG A 53 -0.52 13.54 1.75
C ARG A 53 0.40 13.23 0.57
N ALA A 54 1.67 13.58 0.65
CA ALA A 54 2.66 13.30 -0.39
C ALA A 54 2.94 11.79 -0.54
N MET A 55 2.76 11.00 0.53
CA MET A 55 2.92 9.55 0.53
C MET A 55 1.84 8.80 -0.27
N ARG A 56 0.71 9.44 -0.60
CA ARG A 56 -0.39 8.80 -1.36
C ARG A 56 0.08 8.25 -2.70
N ILE A 57 0.90 9.00 -3.45
CA ILE A 57 1.35 8.57 -4.78
C ILE A 57 2.31 7.37 -4.67
N PRO A 58 3.39 7.42 -3.86
CA PRO A 58 4.24 6.25 -3.61
C PRO A 58 3.47 5.02 -3.12
N LEU A 59 2.55 5.18 -2.17
CA LEU A 59 1.72 4.08 -1.67
C LEU A 59 0.83 3.49 -2.76
N GLY A 60 0.26 4.35 -3.63
CA GLY A 60 -0.51 3.93 -4.79
C GLY A 60 0.30 3.09 -5.77
N VAL A 61 1.53 3.52 -6.08
CA VAL A 61 2.43 2.76 -6.96
C VAL A 61 2.79 1.40 -6.34
N ILE A 62 3.15 1.37 -5.05
CA ILE A 62 3.46 0.14 -4.33
C ILE A 62 2.26 -0.82 -4.36
N PHE A 63 1.06 -0.31 -4.10
CA PHE A 63 -0.17 -1.10 -4.15
C PHE A 63 -0.39 -1.75 -5.51
N VAL A 64 -0.28 -0.98 -6.59
CA VAL A 64 -0.49 -1.50 -7.96
C VAL A 64 0.53 -2.57 -8.30
N VAL A 65 1.82 -2.34 -8.04
CA VAL A 65 2.88 -3.31 -8.35
C VAL A 65 2.71 -4.58 -7.51
N ALA A 66 2.48 -4.45 -6.21
CA ALA A 66 2.32 -5.60 -5.31
C ALA A 66 1.07 -6.43 -5.66
N SER A 67 -0.04 -5.77 -5.98
CA SER A 67 -1.28 -6.42 -6.42
C SER A 67 -1.07 -7.18 -7.73
N PHE A 68 -0.34 -6.59 -8.68
CA PHE A 68 -0.01 -7.25 -9.94
C PHE A 68 0.85 -8.50 -9.74
N ILE A 69 1.92 -8.41 -8.94
CA ILE A 69 2.77 -9.56 -8.61
C ILE A 69 1.94 -10.67 -7.94
N SER A 70 1.08 -10.32 -6.98
CA SER A 70 0.22 -11.28 -6.30
C SER A 70 -0.76 -11.95 -7.27
N TRP A 71 -1.35 -11.18 -8.18
CA TRP A 71 -2.30 -11.66 -9.19
C TRP A 71 -1.67 -12.59 -10.23
N VAL A 72 -0.42 -12.36 -10.63
CA VAL A 72 0.32 -13.26 -11.55
C VAL A 72 0.71 -14.56 -10.86
N ASN A 73 1.05 -14.52 -9.57
CA ASN A 73 1.45 -15.69 -8.79
C ASN A 73 0.27 -16.37 -8.06
N TRP A 74 -0.97 -16.08 -8.48
CA TRP A 74 -2.16 -16.62 -7.83
C TRP A 74 -2.24 -18.15 -7.96
N PRO A 75 -2.48 -18.91 -6.88
CA PRO A 75 -2.43 -20.38 -6.89
C PRO A 75 -3.33 -21.03 -7.96
N ASP A 76 -4.56 -20.55 -8.15
CA ASP A 76 -5.49 -21.11 -9.15
C ASP A 76 -5.11 -20.83 -10.61
N LYS A 77 -4.20 -19.86 -10.86
CA LYS A 77 -3.67 -19.60 -12.20
C LYS A 77 -2.47 -20.46 -12.55
N LEU A 78 -1.83 -21.06 -11.54
CA LEU A 78 -0.72 -22.00 -11.71
C LEU A 78 -1.24 -23.42 -11.97
N SER A 79 -2.48 -23.74 -11.56
CA SER A 79 -3.08 -25.06 -11.80
C SER A 79 -3.67 -25.24 -13.20
N LYS A 80 -3.76 -24.17 -14.02
CA LYS A 80 -4.21 -24.25 -15.42
C LYS A 80 -3.10 -24.63 -16.41
N GLY A 81 -1.92 -25.02 -15.91
CA GLY A 81 -0.77 -25.47 -16.71
C GLY A 81 -0.43 -26.96 -16.53
N GLN A 82 -1.32 -27.78 -15.98
CA GLN A 82 -1.24 -29.24 -16.03
C GLN A 82 -2.44 -29.79 -16.81
#